data_AF-A0A954EI68-F1
#
_entry.id   AF-A0A954EI68-F1
#
_cell.length_a   1.000
_cell.length_b   1.000
_cell.length_c   1.000
_cell.angle_alpha   90.00
_cell.angle_beta   90.00
_cell.angle_gamma   90.00
#
_symmetry.space_group_name_H-M   'P 1'
#
loop_
_entity.id
_entity.type
_entity.pdbx_description
1 polymer ?
#
loop_
_entity_poly.entity_id
_entity_poly.type
_entity_poly.pdbx_seq_one_letter_code
_entity_poly.pdbx_strand_id
1 'polypeptide(L)'
;YDIFLVDPETGDVVYSVYKELDFGTSLLDGPHSQTNFAQCFRRAAELNTTDSFILVDYKQYGPSYEAPASFIASPIYRGDTRVGIAMFQMPIDYVNQVMGVRTGMGESGETYLVGPDHLMRCDSYRDPENRSIITSFKNPETGRVETVGVVNALKGEQGTITTSNYAGKEVLCSYTPIELLGNRWALLSEIEKEEAFASIGQIRNTANSATSSLVSWMLGLTAVVGTGVILIGWNFSKRIVTPVLSIAKQANRIANGDLREKLDYHSSDELGELASSFNDMKESIQTMSNETSQMVSEARDGKLDARADSSRLQGCYRELIEKTNDLVKAFGEPVSEIRDCMQQVASGNLTARMSGSYSGDFNSLAHSINAALNQIDNTISDVSLTTGHVAKASNDVHRSSQNIAEGSTEQASSLEEIASSLEEMTSMTKHASENATQAKLLAKETREAADSGKTAMTRMSEAIEKIKSSSDEQAKIVRTIDEIAFQTNLLALNAAVEAARAGEAGKGFAVVAEEVRSLAQRSAEAARTTASMIDSSVESSTQGVSISKEVAASLDQILNSAQKTDDLVAEIAAASKEQS
;
A
#
# COMPACT_ATOMS: atom_id res chain seq x y z
N TYR A 1 18.78 -21.96 -7.98
CA TYR A 1 17.42 -22.46 -8.26
C TYR A 1 16.53 -21.30 -8.51
N ASP A 2 15.74 -21.37 -9.56
CA ASP A 2 15.05 -20.21 -10.09
C ASP A 2 13.55 -20.18 -9.72
N ILE A 3 12.99 -18.97 -9.68
CA ILE A 3 11.57 -18.69 -9.49
C ILE A 3 11.06 -17.98 -10.73
N PHE A 4 10.02 -18.53 -11.34
CA PHE A 4 9.44 -18.04 -12.56
C PHE A 4 8.03 -17.51 -12.34
N LEU A 5 7.68 -16.46 -13.07
CA LEU A 5 6.29 -16.09 -13.31
C LEU A 5 6.03 -16.22 -14.80
N VAL A 6 4.98 -16.96 -15.15
CA VAL A 6 4.60 -17.21 -16.53
C VAL A 6 3.21 -16.64 -16.79
N ASP A 7 3.06 -15.94 -17.92
CA ASP A 7 1.76 -15.46 -18.38
C ASP A 7 0.84 -16.64 -18.71
N PRO A 8 -0.40 -16.67 -18.21
CA PRO A 8 -1.26 -17.83 -18.36
C PRO A 8 -1.86 -17.96 -19.77
N GLU A 9 -1.90 -16.88 -20.57
CA GLU A 9 -2.50 -16.87 -21.92
C GLU A 9 -1.43 -17.10 -22.99
N THR A 10 -0.32 -16.37 -22.92
CA THR A 10 0.75 -16.46 -23.93
C THR A 10 1.76 -17.55 -23.63
N GLY A 11 1.85 -17.98 -22.37
CA GLY A 11 2.88 -18.91 -21.90
C GLY A 11 4.26 -18.27 -21.78
N ASP A 12 4.38 -16.96 -21.89
CA ASP A 12 5.66 -16.26 -21.82
C ASP A 12 6.20 -16.23 -20.39
N VAL A 13 7.48 -16.57 -20.24
CA VAL A 13 8.20 -16.42 -18.97
C VAL A 13 8.47 -14.92 -18.73
N VAL A 14 7.55 -14.26 -18.03
CA VAL A 14 7.58 -12.81 -17.75
C VAL A 14 8.54 -12.44 -16.61
N TYR A 15 8.88 -13.40 -15.75
CA TYR A 15 9.88 -13.21 -14.69
C TYR A 15 10.70 -14.49 -14.49
N SER A 16 11.99 -14.31 -14.24
CA SER A 16 12.95 -15.30 -13.77
C SER A 16 13.98 -14.55 -12.91
N VAL A 17 14.44 -15.16 -11.82
CA VAL A 17 15.49 -14.61 -10.95
C VAL A 17 16.84 -14.64 -11.66
N TYR A 18 17.18 -15.76 -12.32
CA TYR A 18 18.48 -15.95 -12.96
C TYR A 18 18.53 -15.50 -14.42
N LYS A 19 17.36 -15.31 -15.05
CA LYS A 19 17.17 -14.90 -16.45
C LYS A 19 17.99 -15.76 -17.41
N GLU A 20 17.88 -17.08 -17.25
CA GLU A 20 18.53 -18.06 -18.13
C GLU A 20 17.87 -18.08 -19.51
N LEU A 21 18.25 -19.03 -20.36
CA LEU A 21 17.82 -19.11 -21.78
C LEU A 21 16.31 -19.26 -21.97
N ASP A 22 15.59 -19.65 -20.91
CA ASP A 22 14.14 -19.78 -20.88
C ASP A 22 13.39 -18.45 -20.65
N PHE A 23 14.06 -17.43 -20.10
CA PHE A 23 13.45 -16.13 -19.84
C PHE A 23 13.04 -15.41 -21.14
N GLY A 24 11.81 -14.88 -21.15
CA GLY A 24 11.26 -14.19 -22.33
C GLY A 24 10.91 -15.12 -23.50
N THR A 25 10.86 -16.44 -23.27
CA THR A 25 10.38 -17.42 -24.26
C THR A 25 8.99 -17.95 -23.86
N SER A 26 8.21 -18.39 -24.85
CA SER A 26 6.92 -19.03 -24.59
C SER A 26 7.06 -20.53 -24.29
N LEU A 27 6.36 -21.00 -23.27
CA LEU A 27 6.23 -22.42 -22.91
C LEU A 27 5.14 -23.14 -23.72
N LEU A 28 4.35 -22.42 -24.53
CA LEU A 28 3.35 -23.00 -25.41
C LEU A 28 3.94 -23.38 -26.77
N ASP A 29 4.61 -22.45 -27.43
CA ASP A 29 5.10 -22.61 -28.81
C ASP A 29 6.58 -22.24 -29.01
N GLY A 30 7.27 -21.84 -27.94
CA GLY A 30 8.69 -21.50 -27.97
C GLY A 30 9.65 -22.70 -27.91
N PRO A 31 10.98 -22.43 -27.84
CA PRO A 31 12.03 -23.45 -27.89
C PRO A 31 11.98 -24.48 -26.76
N HIS A 32 11.37 -24.14 -25.63
CA HIS A 32 11.27 -25.02 -24.46
C HIS A 32 9.90 -25.68 -24.28
N SER A 33 8.99 -25.58 -25.27
CA SER A 33 7.62 -26.11 -25.23
C SER A 33 7.50 -27.64 -25.01
N GLN A 34 8.54 -28.40 -25.34
CA GLN A 34 8.60 -29.87 -25.20
C GLN A 34 9.32 -30.34 -23.92
N THR A 35 9.78 -29.41 -23.08
CA THR A 35 10.49 -29.73 -21.83
C THR A 35 9.52 -30.10 -20.71
N ASN A 36 10.05 -30.68 -19.63
CA ASN A 36 9.28 -30.91 -18.41
C ASN A 36 8.86 -29.60 -17.72
N PHE A 37 9.58 -28.49 -17.96
CA PHE A 37 9.18 -27.15 -17.54
C PHE A 37 7.86 -26.73 -18.21
N ALA A 38 7.76 -26.82 -19.53
CA ALA A 38 6.52 -26.53 -20.25
C ALA A 38 5.37 -27.51 -19.93
N GLN A 39 5.69 -28.79 -19.66
CA GLN A 39 4.72 -29.75 -19.16
C GLN A 39 4.15 -29.34 -17.80
N CYS A 40 4.99 -28.82 -16.89
CA CYS A 40 4.57 -28.35 -15.58
C CYS A 40 3.64 -27.14 -15.70
N PHE A 41 3.98 -26.19 -16.58
CA PHE A 41 3.12 -25.05 -16.91
C PHE A 41 1.73 -25.49 -17.40
N ARG A 42 1.66 -26.36 -18.42
CA ARG A 42 0.38 -26.82 -18.99
C ARG A 42 -0.50 -27.50 -17.94
N ARG A 43 0.08 -28.37 -17.12
CA ARG A 43 -0.65 -29.06 -16.04
C ARG A 43 -1.13 -28.09 -14.96
N ALA A 44 -0.36 -27.06 -14.63
CA ALA A 44 -0.78 -26.04 -13.68
C ALA A 44 -1.86 -25.10 -14.25
N ALA A 45 -1.86 -24.86 -15.56
CA ALA A 45 -2.89 -24.05 -16.24
C ALA A 45 -4.27 -24.72 -16.22
N GLU A 46 -4.33 -26.05 -16.09
CA GLU A 46 -5.57 -26.82 -15.96
C GLU A 46 -6.17 -26.76 -14.53
N LEU A 47 -5.43 -26.24 -13.54
CA LEU A 47 -5.91 -26.12 -12.16
C LEU A 47 -6.81 -24.90 -11.97
N ASN A 48 -7.96 -25.08 -11.31
CA ASN A 48 -8.96 -24.02 -11.10
C ASN A 48 -8.96 -23.43 -9.67
N THR A 49 -7.98 -23.80 -8.84
CA THR A 49 -7.95 -23.51 -7.41
C THR A 49 -6.58 -23.00 -6.97
N THR A 50 -6.56 -22.05 -6.03
CA THR A 50 -5.34 -21.40 -5.49
C THR A 50 -4.46 -22.33 -4.66
N ASP A 51 -5.05 -23.38 -4.06
CA ASP A 51 -4.35 -24.26 -3.10
C ASP A 51 -3.84 -25.55 -3.75
N SER A 52 -3.77 -25.58 -5.08
CA SER A 52 -3.36 -26.76 -5.84
C SER A 52 -1.98 -26.55 -6.47
N PHE A 53 -1.13 -27.55 -6.30
CA PHE A 53 0.25 -27.57 -6.79
C PHE A 53 0.44 -28.77 -7.70
N ILE A 54 1.14 -28.57 -8.81
CA ILE A 54 1.65 -29.67 -9.64
C ILE A 54 3.15 -29.75 -9.46
N LEU A 55 3.66 -30.97 -9.27
CA LEU A 55 5.08 -31.28 -9.39
C LEU A 55 5.30 -32.09 -10.67
N VAL A 56 6.25 -31.68 -11.49
CA VAL A 56 6.80 -32.50 -12.57
C VAL A 56 8.22 -32.88 -12.20
N ASP A 57 8.47 -34.19 -12.22
CA ASP A 57 9.73 -34.79 -11.80
C ASP A 57 10.93 -34.36 -12.67
N TYR A 58 12.12 -34.71 -12.19
CA TYR A 58 13.40 -34.38 -12.80
C TYR A 58 13.51 -34.91 -14.24
N LYS A 59 14.01 -34.04 -15.12
CA LYS A 59 14.45 -34.37 -16.49
C LYS A 59 15.62 -33.47 -16.84
N GLN A 60 16.49 -33.90 -17.75
CA GLN A 60 17.54 -33.04 -18.30
C GLN A 60 16.93 -31.75 -18.85
N TYR A 61 17.50 -30.62 -18.44
CA TYR A 61 16.98 -29.30 -18.76
C TYR A 61 18.10 -28.38 -19.26
N GLY A 62 18.08 -28.10 -20.56
CA GLY A 62 19.13 -27.35 -21.25
C GLY A 62 19.45 -25.96 -20.67
N PRO A 63 18.45 -25.12 -20.32
CA PRO A 63 18.70 -23.82 -19.71
C PRO A 63 19.52 -23.90 -18.41
N SER A 64 19.39 -25.01 -17.66
CA SER A 64 20.19 -25.30 -16.46
C SER A 64 21.47 -26.08 -16.77
N TYR A 65 22.15 -25.76 -17.88
CA TYR A 65 23.39 -26.41 -18.33
C TYR A 65 23.29 -27.95 -18.45
N GLU A 66 22.15 -28.45 -18.91
CA GLU A 66 21.82 -29.90 -19.01
C GLU A 66 21.78 -30.61 -17.65
N ALA A 67 21.75 -29.88 -16.53
CA ALA A 67 21.47 -30.46 -15.23
C ALA A 67 20.00 -30.92 -15.17
N PRO A 68 19.68 -31.99 -14.44
CA PRO A 68 18.29 -32.38 -14.21
C PRO A 68 17.56 -31.28 -13.45
N ALA A 69 16.39 -30.87 -13.93
CA ALA A 69 15.54 -29.91 -13.23
C ALA A 69 14.16 -30.52 -12.98
N SER A 70 13.60 -30.26 -11.82
CA SER A 70 12.23 -30.58 -11.44
C SER A 70 11.50 -29.28 -11.11
N PHE A 71 10.21 -29.20 -11.41
CA PHE A 71 9.46 -27.95 -11.31
C PHE A 71 8.15 -28.14 -10.55
N ILE A 72 7.87 -27.23 -9.63
CA ILE A 72 6.58 -27.10 -8.95
C ILE A 72 5.88 -25.87 -9.52
N ALA A 73 4.59 -25.97 -9.82
CA ALA A 73 3.82 -24.86 -10.34
C ALA A 73 2.44 -24.74 -9.66
N SER A 74 1.99 -23.51 -9.49
CA SER A 74 0.66 -23.18 -8.98
C SER A 74 0.12 -21.93 -9.66
N PRO A 75 -1.17 -21.92 -10.08
CA PRO A 75 -1.80 -20.72 -10.61
C PRO A 75 -2.01 -19.68 -9.51
N ILE A 76 -1.67 -18.42 -9.81
CA ILE A 76 -1.90 -17.30 -8.90
C ILE A 76 -3.11 -16.49 -9.35
N TYR A 77 -3.93 -16.11 -8.37
CA TYR A 77 -5.20 -15.41 -8.59
C TYR A 77 -5.21 -14.05 -7.87
N ARG A 78 -5.89 -13.07 -8.47
CA ARG A 78 -6.27 -11.80 -7.83
C ARG A 78 -7.78 -11.68 -7.91
N GLY A 79 -8.46 -11.97 -6.79
CA GLY A 79 -9.91 -12.22 -6.82
C GLY A 79 -10.19 -13.49 -7.61
N ASP A 80 -11.17 -13.44 -8.52
CA ASP A 80 -11.52 -14.58 -9.39
C ASP A 80 -10.67 -14.66 -10.66
N THR A 81 -9.82 -13.67 -10.92
CA THR A 81 -9.00 -13.60 -12.14
C THR A 81 -7.64 -14.25 -11.92
N ARG A 82 -7.30 -15.23 -12.76
CA ARG A 82 -5.94 -15.80 -12.81
C ARG A 82 -4.99 -14.74 -13.40
N VAL A 83 -3.96 -14.39 -12.65
CA VAL A 83 -2.99 -13.34 -13.04
C VAL A 83 -1.63 -13.89 -13.47
N GLY A 84 -1.40 -15.19 -13.33
CA GLY A 84 -0.13 -15.82 -13.67
C GLY A 84 -0.06 -17.28 -13.22
N ILE A 85 1.02 -17.95 -13.62
CA ILE A 85 1.44 -19.23 -13.05
C ILE A 85 2.81 -19.02 -12.41
N ALA A 86 2.86 -19.16 -11.09
CA ALA A 86 4.11 -19.15 -10.34
C ALA A 86 4.73 -20.54 -10.45
N MET A 87 5.99 -20.59 -10.86
CA MET A 87 6.74 -21.84 -10.98
C MET A 87 8.05 -21.75 -10.23
N PHE A 88 8.47 -22.87 -9.65
CA PHE A 88 9.66 -22.97 -8.82
C PHE A 88 10.48 -24.18 -9.24
N GLN A 89 11.76 -23.95 -9.54
CA GLN A 89 12.70 -25.04 -9.79
C GLN A 89 13.14 -25.65 -8.46
N MET A 90 12.96 -26.95 -8.29
CA MET A 90 13.29 -27.63 -7.04
C MET A 90 14.81 -27.62 -6.73
N PRO A 91 15.19 -27.26 -5.49
CA PRO A 91 16.58 -27.22 -5.07
C PRO A 91 17.18 -28.61 -4.83
N ILE A 92 18.02 -29.06 -5.74
CA ILE A 92 18.78 -30.32 -5.62
C ILE A 92 19.67 -30.32 -4.36
N ASP A 93 20.37 -29.21 -4.10
CA ASP A 93 21.31 -29.07 -2.99
C ASP A 93 20.60 -29.22 -1.64
N TYR A 94 19.37 -28.73 -1.54
CA TYR A 94 18.56 -28.86 -0.33
C TYR A 94 18.13 -30.31 -0.11
N VAL A 95 17.68 -31.00 -1.16
CA VAL A 95 17.36 -32.42 -1.09
C VAL A 95 18.61 -33.21 -0.68
N ASN A 96 19.77 -32.94 -1.30
CA ASN A 96 21.03 -33.57 -0.95
C ASN A 96 21.47 -33.28 0.49
N GLN A 97 21.27 -32.06 0.99
CA GLN A 97 21.59 -31.70 2.37
C GLN A 97 20.75 -32.48 3.38
N VAL A 98 19.45 -32.62 3.13
CA VAL A 98 18.54 -33.40 3.98
C VAL A 98 18.88 -34.89 3.91
N MET A 99 19.13 -35.40 2.71
CA MET A 99 19.47 -36.81 2.47
C MET A 99 20.88 -37.18 2.97
N GLY A 100 21.77 -36.19 3.13
CA GLY A 100 23.13 -36.35 3.62
C GLY A 100 23.27 -36.46 5.15
N VAL A 101 22.17 -36.42 5.91
CA VAL A 101 22.20 -36.58 7.37
C VAL A 101 22.45 -38.04 7.73
N ARG A 102 23.59 -38.33 8.38
CA ARG A 102 24.06 -39.71 8.65
C ARG A 102 24.26 -40.03 10.14
N THR A 103 23.74 -39.19 11.04
CA THR A 103 23.90 -39.41 12.48
C THR A 103 23.30 -40.77 12.88
N GLY A 104 24.14 -41.67 13.40
CA GLY A 104 23.72 -43.01 13.83
C GLY A 104 23.67 -44.08 12.75
N MET A 105 24.15 -43.82 11.53
CA MET A 105 24.12 -44.78 10.41
C MET A 105 25.39 -45.62 10.24
N GLY A 106 26.44 -45.38 11.02
CA GLY A 106 27.71 -46.08 10.89
C GLY A 106 28.54 -45.62 9.68
N GLU A 107 29.59 -46.37 9.36
CA GLU A 107 30.53 -46.09 8.26
C GLU A 107 29.92 -46.43 6.89
N SER A 108 29.26 -47.58 6.78
CA SER A 108 28.68 -48.10 5.54
C SER A 108 27.22 -47.70 5.29
N GLY A 109 26.58 -47.04 6.27
CA GLY A 109 25.19 -46.63 6.17
C GLY A 109 24.97 -45.47 5.20
N GLU A 110 23.97 -45.57 4.33
CA GLU A 110 23.55 -44.50 3.43
C GLU A 110 22.04 -44.45 3.28
N THR A 111 21.53 -43.28 2.88
CA THR A 111 20.11 -43.10 2.55
C THR A 111 20.03 -42.40 1.20
N TYR A 112 19.18 -42.88 0.30
CA TYR A 112 19.05 -42.32 -1.04
C TYR A 112 17.61 -42.41 -1.58
N LEU A 113 17.32 -41.54 -2.56
CA LEU A 113 16.03 -41.43 -3.24
C LEU A 113 16.16 -41.87 -4.70
N VAL A 114 15.20 -42.66 -5.17
CA VAL A 114 15.14 -43.14 -6.56
C VAL A 114 13.76 -42.89 -7.16
N GLY A 115 13.71 -42.35 -8.38
CA GLY A 115 12.46 -42.09 -9.10
C GLY A 115 11.89 -43.34 -9.81
N PRO A 116 10.70 -43.22 -10.42
CA PRO A 116 10.07 -44.32 -11.17
C PRO A 116 10.83 -44.69 -12.46
N ASP A 117 11.75 -43.83 -12.91
CA ASP A 117 12.70 -44.08 -13.99
C ASP A 117 13.94 -44.88 -13.53
N HIS A 118 13.99 -45.26 -12.25
CA HIS A 118 15.12 -45.92 -11.59
C HIS A 118 16.38 -45.05 -11.52
N LEU A 119 16.27 -43.73 -11.71
CA LEU A 119 17.36 -42.78 -11.60
C LEU A 119 17.36 -42.08 -10.24
N MET A 120 18.53 -41.58 -9.84
CA MET A 120 18.70 -40.96 -8.52
C MET A 120 17.95 -39.63 -8.42
N ARG A 121 17.43 -39.30 -7.23
CA ARG A 121 16.84 -37.98 -6.88
C ARG A 121 17.63 -37.25 -5.80
N CYS A 122 18.73 -37.85 -5.35
CA CYS A 122 19.75 -37.26 -4.51
C CYS A 122 21.09 -37.91 -4.83
N ASP A 123 22.17 -37.39 -4.26
CA ASP A 123 23.50 -37.96 -4.46
C ASP A 123 23.72 -39.16 -3.53
N SER A 124 24.23 -40.25 -4.09
CA SER A 124 24.71 -41.37 -3.27
C SER A 124 25.92 -40.91 -2.46
N TYR A 125 25.89 -41.21 -1.16
CA TYR A 125 27.05 -40.99 -0.29
C TYR A 125 28.23 -41.89 -0.66
N ARG A 126 27.94 -43.12 -1.12
CA ARG A 126 28.95 -44.15 -1.36
C ARG A 126 29.49 -44.19 -2.78
N ASP A 127 28.74 -43.63 -3.72
CA ASP A 127 29.09 -43.57 -5.14
C ASP A 127 28.65 -42.24 -5.77
N PRO A 128 29.12 -41.08 -5.27
CA PRO A 128 28.71 -39.77 -5.78
C PRO A 128 29.18 -39.53 -7.22
N GLU A 129 30.24 -40.22 -7.67
CA GLU A 129 30.77 -40.06 -9.02
C GLU A 129 29.82 -40.66 -10.08
N ASN A 130 29.30 -41.87 -9.85
CA ASN A 130 28.46 -42.58 -10.83
C ASN A 130 26.96 -42.47 -10.53
N ARG A 131 26.58 -42.30 -9.26
CA ARG A 131 25.20 -42.30 -8.77
C ARG A 131 24.85 -41.01 -8.02
N SER A 132 25.22 -39.88 -8.61
CA SER A 132 24.60 -38.59 -8.29
C SER A 132 23.32 -38.37 -9.08
N ILE A 133 22.50 -37.41 -8.67
CA ILE A 133 21.36 -36.95 -9.48
C ILE A 133 21.83 -36.48 -10.86
N ILE A 134 22.94 -35.76 -10.95
CA ILE A 134 23.45 -35.26 -12.23
C ILE A 134 23.99 -36.40 -13.09
N THR A 135 24.85 -37.28 -12.54
CA THR A 135 25.48 -38.34 -13.33
C THR A 135 24.47 -39.41 -13.74
N SER A 136 23.50 -39.77 -12.89
CA SER A 136 22.51 -40.79 -13.22
C SER A 136 21.63 -40.38 -14.41
N PHE A 137 21.26 -39.11 -14.51
CA PHE A 137 20.51 -38.60 -15.66
C PHE A 137 21.39 -38.42 -16.91
N LYS A 138 22.69 -38.11 -16.76
CA LYS A 138 23.63 -38.04 -17.89
C LYS A 138 23.95 -39.42 -18.47
N ASN A 139 24.04 -40.45 -17.63
CA ASN A 139 24.35 -41.82 -18.01
C ASN A 139 23.31 -42.81 -17.45
N PRO A 140 22.07 -42.85 -18.00
CA PRO A 140 21.00 -43.68 -17.45
C PRO A 140 21.32 -45.17 -17.43
N GLU A 141 22.13 -45.70 -18.35
CA GLU A 141 22.42 -47.13 -18.38
C GLU A 141 23.24 -47.60 -17.17
N THR A 142 24.18 -46.77 -16.70
CA THR A 142 25.09 -47.12 -15.59
C THR A 142 24.67 -46.51 -14.25
N GLY A 143 23.90 -45.42 -14.29
CA GLY A 143 23.45 -44.70 -13.10
C GLY A 143 22.12 -45.19 -12.51
N ARG A 144 21.47 -46.18 -13.13
CA ARG A 144 20.21 -46.76 -12.63
C ARG A 144 20.41 -47.58 -11.35
N VAL A 145 19.39 -47.55 -10.51
CA VAL A 145 19.32 -48.33 -9.26
C VAL A 145 18.03 -49.17 -9.28
N GLU A 146 18.18 -50.45 -9.62
CA GLU A 146 17.09 -51.42 -9.71
C GLU A 146 17.25 -52.53 -8.66
N THR A 147 17.36 -52.13 -7.39
CA THR A 147 17.41 -53.09 -6.29
C THR A 147 15.99 -53.57 -5.91
N VAL A 148 15.90 -54.70 -5.22
CA VAL A 148 14.62 -55.23 -4.72
C VAL A 148 13.88 -54.20 -3.86
N GLY A 149 14.62 -53.45 -3.02
CA GLY A 149 14.06 -52.38 -2.19
C GLY A 149 13.45 -51.24 -3.02
N VAL A 150 14.14 -50.79 -4.08
CA VAL A 150 13.63 -49.74 -4.97
C VAL A 150 12.36 -50.20 -5.66
N VAL A 151 12.36 -51.40 -6.23
CA VAL A 151 11.22 -51.94 -6.96
C VAL A 151 9.99 -52.08 -6.06
N ASN A 152 10.18 -52.54 -4.82
CA ASN A 152 9.09 -52.70 -3.87
C ASN A 152 8.55 -51.34 -3.38
N ALA A 153 9.43 -50.39 -3.07
CA ALA A 153 9.02 -49.03 -2.71
C ALA A 153 8.26 -48.34 -3.84
N LEU A 154 8.69 -48.46 -5.10
CA LEU A 154 7.96 -47.90 -6.25
C LEU A 154 6.59 -48.58 -6.49
N LYS A 155 6.40 -49.82 -6.04
CA LYS A 155 5.07 -50.47 -6.01
C LYS A 155 4.17 -49.96 -4.88
N GLY A 156 4.73 -49.21 -3.92
CA GLY A 156 4.02 -48.68 -2.75
C GLY A 156 4.18 -49.54 -1.49
N GLU A 157 5.12 -50.48 -1.47
CA GLU A 157 5.40 -51.34 -0.31
C GLU A 157 6.46 -50.72 0.60
N GLN A 158 6.36 -50.97 1.91
CA GLN A 158 7.36 -50.57 2.90
C GLN A 158 7.83 -51.78 3.71
N GLY A 159 9.10 -51.80 4.13
CA GLY A 159 9.62 -52.89 4.94
C GLY A 159 11.14 -52.88 5.09
N THR A 160 11.67 -53.91 5.75
CA THR A 160 13.10 -54.16 5.91
C THR A 160 13.44 -55.53 5.35
N ILE A 161 14.45 -55.60 4.49
CA ILE A 161 14.92 -56.83 3.84
C ILE A 161 16.45 -56.90 3.89
N THR A 162 17.00 -58.11 3.87
CA THR A 162 18.41 -58.31 3.54
C THR A 162 18.50 -58.60 2.04
N THR A 163 19.21 -57.75 1.29
CA THR A 163 19.31 -57.84 -0.17
C THR A 163 20.68 -57.35 -0.63
N SER A 164 21.03 -57.61 -1.89
CA SER A 164 22.14 -56.93 -2.54
C SER A 164 21.77 -55.48 -2.87
N ASN A 165 22.65 -54.54 -2.53
CA ASN A 165 22.54 -53.17 -3.01
C ASN A 165 23.05 -53.04 -4.46
N TYR A 166 23.04 -51.81 -4.98
CA TYR A 166 23.48 -51.48 -6.33
C TYR A 166 24.98 -51.73 -6.59
N ALA A 167 25.78 -51.91 -5.54
CA ALA A 167 27.21 -52.21 -5.60
C ALA A 167 27.50 -53.71 -5.46
N GLY A 168 26.46 -54.56 -5.39
CA GLY A 168 26.61 -56.01 -5.29
C GLY A 168 26.89 -56.53 -3.87
N LYS A 169 26.78 -55.68 -2.84
CA LYS A 169 27.05 -56.07 -1.44
C LYS A 169 25.78 -56.40 -0.68
N GLU A 170 25.85 -57.36 0.25
CA GLU A 170 24.73 -57.67 1.14
C GLU A 170 24.52 -56.54 2.16
N VAL A 171 23.34 -55.94 2.11
CA VAL A 171 22.93 -54.87 3.02
C VAL A 171 21.65 -55.25 3.76
N LEU A 172 21.49 -54.70 4.96
CA LEU A 172 20.19 -54.56 5.59
C LEU A 172 19.56 -53.28 5.05
N CYS A 173 18.51 -53.42 4.24
CA CYS A 173 17.84 -52.34 3.53
C CYS A 173 16.45 -52.13 4.13
N SER A 174 16.16 -50.91 4.59
CA SER A 174 14.80 -50.46 4.90
C SER A 174 14.32 -49.52 3.80
N TYR A 175 13.14 -49.78 3.25
CA TYR A 175 12.59 -49.01 2.13
C TYR A 175 11.16 -48.58 2.39
N THR A 176 10.78 -47.41 1.86
CA THR A 176 9.43 -46.86 1.95
C THR A 176 9.10 -45.97 0.73
N PRO A 177 7.86 -45.97 0.23
CA PRO A 177 7.44 -45.00 -0.78
C PRO A 177 7.30 -43.60 -0.18
N ILE A 178 7.68 -42.58 -0.97
CA ILE A 178 7.33 -41.19 -0.74
C ILE A 178 6.43 -40.73 -1.88
N GLU A 179 5.22 -40.31 -1.53
CA GLU A 179 4.24 -39.73 -2.46
C GLU A 179 4.33 -38.20 -2.39
N LEU A 180 4.80 -37.56 -3.46
CA LEU A 180 5.00 -36.12 -3.55
C LEU A 180 4.22 -35.56 -4.74
N LEU A 181 3.07 -34.93 -4.48
CA LEU A 181 2.25 -34.23 -5.47
C LEU A 181 1.98 -35.04 -6.76
N GLY A 182 1.71 -36.34 -6.61
CA GLY A 182 1.41 -37.27 -7.70
C GLY A 182 2.63 -37.98 -8.31
N ASN A 183 3.84 -37.75 -7.79
CA ASN A 183 5.04 -38.53 -8.12
C ASN A 183 5.39 -39.44 -6.95
N ARG A 184 5.76 -40.69 -7.25
CA ARG A 184 6.21 -41.67 -6.26
C ARG A 184 7.71 -41.87 -6.36
N TRP A 185 8.42 -41.61 -5.28
CA TRP A 185 9.85 -41.91 -5.14
C TRP A 185 10.06 -43.02 -4.13
N ALA A 186 11.10 -43.81 -4.32
CA ALA A 186 11.56 -44.80 -3.36
C ALA A 186 12.61 -44.17 -2.44
N LEU A 187 12.36 -44.18 -1.13
CA LEU A 187 13.35 -43.84 -0.10
C LEU A 187 13.93 -45.13 0.47
N LEU A 188 15.25 -45.25 0.43
CA LEU A 188 15.98 -46.38 0.95
C LEU A 188 16.99 -45.92 2.00
N SER A 189 17.13 -46.69 3.07
CA SER A 189 18.20 -46.57 4.05
C SER A 189 18.85 -47.95 4.21
N GLU A 190 20.14 -48.03 3.93
CA GLU A 190 20.88 -49.28 3.81
C GLU A 190 22.17 -49.24 4.63
N ILE A 191 22.54 -50.36 5.25
CA ILE A 191 23.82 -50.55 5.94
C ILE A 191 24.40 -51.92 5.57
N GLU A 192 25.72 -52.05 5.41
CA GLU A 192 26.34 -53.36 5.12
C GLU A 192 26.12 -54.33 6.27
N LYS A 193 25.81 -55.58 5.92
CA LYS A 193 25.56 -56.64 6.90
C LYS A 193 26.78 -56.88 7.79
N GLU A 194 28.00 -56.79 7.26
CA GLU A 194 29.22 -56.96 8.05
C GLU A 194 29.32 -55.95 9.19
N GLU A 195 28.94 -54.70 8.96
CA GLU A 195 28.95 -53.64 9.97
C GLU A 195 27.76 -53.74 10.91
N ALA A 196 26.55 -53.89 10.37
CA ALA A 196 25.32 -54.03 11.17
C ALA A 196 25.40 -55.17 12.18
N PHE A 197 26.14 -56.24 11.87
CA PHE A 197 26.32 -57.42 12.70
C PHE A 197 27.73 -57.53 13.33
N ALA A 198 28.61 -56.54 13.17
CA ALA A 198 29.97 -56.55 13.74
C ALA A 198 29.97 -56.73 15.27
N SER A 199 29.00 -56.08 15.95
CA SER A 199 28.80 -56.19 17.40
C SER A 199 28.36 -57.58 17.87
N ILE A 200 27.77 -58.40 16.99
CA ILE A 200 27.36 -59.79 17.27
C ILE A 200 28.51 -60.78 17.00
N GLY A 201 29.42 -60.44 16.08
CA GLY A 201 30.60 -61.26 15.75
C GLY A 201 31.65 -61.34 16.87
N GLN A 202 31.80 -60.29 17.68
CA GLN A 202 32.75 -60.28 18.80
C GLN A 202 32.34 -61.20 19.96
N ILE A 203 31.05 -61.51 20.10
CA ILE A 203 30.54 -62.41 21.15
C ILE A 203 30.73 -63.89 20.76
N ARG A 204 30.88 -64.19 19.46
CA ARG A 204 30.98 -65.57 18.95
C ARG A 204 32.41 -66.13 18.93
N ASN A 205 33.45 -65.30 18.90
CA ASN A 205 34.84 -65.74 18.76
C ASN A 205 35.61 -65.96 20.09
N THR A 206 35.01 -65.64 21.24
CA THR A 206 35.58 -65.97 22.56
C THR A 206 35.09 -67.33 23.09
N ALA A 207 34.16 -67.99 22.39
CA ALA A 207 33.54 -69.25 22.81
C ALA A 207 34.27 -70.54 22.34
N ASN A 208 35.24 -70.46 21.43
CA ASN A 208 35.78 -71.64 20.72
C ASN A 208 37.27 -71.98 20.94
N SER A 209 37.95 -71.46 21.98
CA SER A 209 39.40 -71.72 22.21
C SER A 209 39.74 -72.60 23.42
N ALA A 210 38.76 -73.17 24.16
CA ALA A 210 39.02 -73.90 25.41
C ALA A 210 39.00 -75.44 25.33
N THR A 211 38.71 -76.04 24.16
CA THR A 211 38.34 -77.47 24.07
C THR A 211 39.44 -78.46 23.66
N SER A 212 40.71 -78.06 23.47
CA SER A 212 41.74 -78.96 22.88
C SER A 212 42.98 -79.30 23.75
N SER A 213 43.05 -78.97 25.04
CA SER A 213 44.25 -79.22 25.89
C SER A 213 44.11 -80.30 26.99
N LEU A 214 42.92 -80.89 27.18
CA LEU A 214 42.62 -81.74 28.34
C LEU A 214 42.74 -83.27 28.11
N VAL A 215 42.94 -83.73 26.89
CA VAL A 215 42.88 -85.17 26.56
C VAL A 215 44.22 -85.89 26.77
N SER A 216 45.35 -85.17 26.85
CA SER A 216 46.70 -85.80 26.87
C SER A 216 47.35 -85.94 28.25
N TRP A 217 46.78 -85.38 29.32
CA TRP A 217 47.33 -85.45 30.68
C TRP A 217 46.72 -86.57 31.56
N MET A 218 45.72 -87.29 31.03
CA MET A 218 44.83 -88.16 31.82
C MET A 218 45.34 -89.60 32.02
N LEU A 219 46.40 -90.04 31.35
CA LEU A 219 46.80 -91.46 31.32
C LEU A 219 48.14 -91.80 32.02
N GLY A 220 48.80 -90.84 32.67
CA GLY A 220 50.21 -91.01 33.04
C GLY A 220 50.58 -91.24 34.52
N LEU A 221 49.83 -90.74 35.51
CA LEU A 221 50.34 -90.74 36.90
C LEU A 221 49.26 -90.94 37.97
N THR A 222 48.20 -91.66 37.60
CA THR A 222 47.08 -92.08 38.46
C THR A 222 47.42 -93.24 39.41
N ALA A 223 48.67 -93.69 39.49
CA ALA A 223 49.04 -94.86 40.28
C ALA A 223 49.74 -94.58 41.63
N VAL A 224 50.21 -93.34 41.91
CA VAL A 224 51.14 -93.11 43.06
C VAL A 224 50.66 -92.04 44.06
N VAL A 225 49.64 -91.23 43.76
CA VAL A 225 49.22 -90.09 44.63
C VAL A 225 47.83 -90.30 45.29
N GLY A 226 47.07 -91.29 44.85
CA GLY A 226 45.63 -91.43 45.15
C GLY A 226 45.25 -91.70 46.61
N THR A 227 46.13 -92.26 47.43
CA THR A 227 45.80 -92.60 48.84
C THR A 227 46.08 -91.48 49.83
N GLY A 228 46.88 -90.46 49.49
CA GLY A 228 47.21 -89.34 50.38
C GLY A 228 46.27 -88.13 50.27
N VAL A 229 45.64 -87.92 49.12
CA VAL A 229 44.88 -86.69 48.81
C VAL A 229 43.42 -86.75 49.31
N ILE A 230 42.82 -87.94 49.42
CA ILE A 230 41.40 -88.10 49.81
C ILE A 230 41.14 -87.61 51.24
N LEU A 231 42.09 -87.79 52.15
CA LEU A 231 41.95 -87.39 53.56
C LEU A 231 42.12 -85.88 53.79
N ILE A 232 42.86 -85.18 52.93
CA ILE A 232 43.06 -83.71 53.01
C ILE A 232 41.95 -82.97 52.23
N GLY A 233 41.53 -83.50 51.07
CA GLY A 233 40.52 -82.88 50.21
C GLY A 233 39.12 -82.77 50.83
N TRP A 234 38.71 -83.74 51.65
CA TRP A 234 37.38 -83.71 52.29
C TRP A 234 37.25 -82.57 53.32
N ASN A 235 38.34 -82.23 54.02
CA ASN A 235 38.35 -81.16 55.01
C ASN A 235 38.52 -79.77 54.36
N PHE A 236 39.27 -79.69 53.25
CA PHE A 236 39.47 -78.45 52.46
C PHE A 236 38.19 -77.99 51.72
N SER A 237 37.42 -78.94 51.16
CA SER A 237 36.22 -78.61 50.37
C SER A 237 35.08 -78.00 51.19
N LYS A 238 34.92 -78.39 52.47
CA LYS A 238 33.87 -77.86 53.35
C LYS A 238 34.25 -76.55 54.05
N ARG A 239 35.53 -76.24 54.22
CA ARG A 239 35.98 -75.05 54.97
C ARG A 239 36.42 -73.87 54.10
N ILE A 240 36.77 -74.07 52.82
CA ILE A 240 37.29 -72.98 51.97
C ILE A 240 36.57 -72.89 50.61
N VAL A 241 36.31 -74.01 49.93
CA VAL A 241 35.80 -74.00 48.55
C VAL A 241 34.35 -73.51 48.44
N THR A 242 33.48 -73.91 49.37
CA THR A 242 32.04 -73.59 49.28
C THR A 242 31.74 -72.08 49.47
N PRO A 243 32.31 -71.37 50.48
CA PRO A 243 32.08 -69.93 50.64
C PRO A 243 32.63 -69.08 49.49
N VAL A 244 33.81 -69.42 48.96
CA VAL A 244 34.44 -68.71 47.83
C VAL A 244 33.58 -68.82 46.56
N LEU A 245 32.96 -69.98 46.32
CA LEU A 245 32.07 -70.17 45.17
C LEU A 245 30.78 -69.33 45.27
N SER A 246 30.27 -69.12 46.49
CA SER A 246 29.11 -68.28 46.77
C SER A 246 29.41 -66.79 46.53
N ILE A 247 30.59 -66.32 46.98
CA ILE A 247 31.07 -64.96 46.70
C ILE A 247 31.23 -64.74 45.19
N ALA A 248 31.81 -65.70 44.46
CA ALA A 248 31.98 -65.61 43.00
C ALA A 248 30.64 -65.57 42.24
N LYS A 249 29.64 -66.35 42.68
CA LYS A 249 28.28 -66.29 42.11
C LYS A 249 27.62 -64.94 42.37
N GLN A 250 27.77 -64.38 43.58
CA GLN A 250 27.22 -63.08 43.91
C GLN A 250 27.91 -61.94 43.14
N ALA A 251 29.23 -62.02 42.94
CA ALA A 251 29.99 -61.11 42.06
C ALA A 251 29.45 -61.12 40.63
N ASN A 252 29.12 -62.30 40.10
CA ASN A 252 28.51 -62.40 38.77
C ASN A 252 27.11 -61.77 38.74
N ARG A 253 26.30 -61.90 39.80
CA ARG A 253 24.99 -61.23 39.89
C ARG A 253 25.10 -59.71 39.95
N ILE A 254 26.01 -59.18 40.76
CA ILE A 254 26.29 -57.73 40.82
C ILE A 254 26.77 -57.23 39.46
N ALA A 255 27.65 -57.96 38.77
CA ALA A 255 28.12 -57.60 37.43
C ALA A 255 26.99 -57.53 36.39
N ASN A 256 25.92 -58.30 36.59
CA ASN A 256 24.70 -58.27 35.78
C ASN A 256 23.63 -57.27 36.29
N GLY A 257 23.95 -56.46 37.31
CA GLY A 257 23.05 -55.43 37.85
C GLY A 257 22.02 -55.92 38.88
N ASP A 258 22.12 -57.15 39.39
CA ASP A 258 21.21 -57.68 40.42
C ASP A 258 21.77 -57.51 41.84
N LEU A 259 21.29 -56.48 42.55
CA LEU A 259 21.76 -56.09 43.89
C LEU A 259 20.85 -56.55 45.05
N ARG A 260 19.82 -57.35 44.77
CA ARG A 260 18.70 -57.60 45.70
C ARG A 260 19.08 -58.47 46.90
N GLU A 261 19.93 -59.47 46.71
CA GLU A 261 20.28 -60.45 47.75
C GLU A 261 21.58 -60.08 48.48
N LYS A 262 21.66 -60.38 49.79
CA LYS A 262 22.87 -60.24 50.60
C LYS A 262 23.58 -61.58 50.68
N LEU A 263 24.91 -61.55 50.72
CA LEU A 263 25.70 -62.73 51.01
C LEU A 263 25.60 -63.03 52.51
N ASP A 264 24.87 -64.08 52.88
CA ASP A 264 24.73 -64.53 54.26
C ASP A 264 25.84 -65.53 54.61
N TYR A 265 27.02 -64.99 54.98
CA TYR A 265 28.16 -65.77 55.44
C TYR A 265 28.82 -65.07 56.62
N HIS A 266 28.75 -65.71 57.78
CA HIS A 266 29.28 -65.20 59.04
C HIS A 266 30.36 -66.16 59.56
N SER A 267 31.63 -65.77 59.40
CA SER A 267 32.79 -66.48 59.94
C SER A 267 33.78 -65.45 60.49
N SER A 268 34.62 -65.83 61.46
CA SER A 268 35.65 -64.94 62.04
C SER A 268 37.00 -65.09 61.33
N ASP A 269 36.99 -65.63 60.11
CA ASP A 269 38.16 -65.85 59.25
C ASP A 269 38.20 -64.83 58.09
N GLU A 270 39.23 -64.93 57.25
CA GLU A 270 39.44 -64.06 56.09
C GLU A 270 38.30 -64.13 55.06
N LEU A 271 37.51 -65.22 55.04
CA LEU A 271 36.34 -65.35 54.18
C LEU A 271 35.14 -64.57 54.73
N GLY A 272 35.03 -64.44 56.05
CA GLY A 272 34.03 -63.59 56.72
C GLY A 272 34.30 -62.11 56.48
N GLU A 273 35.56 -61.69 56.57
CA GLU A 273 35.99 -60.33 56.21
C GLU A 273 35.69 -60.03 54.73
N LEU A 274 36.04 -60.94 53.82
CA LEU A 274 35.74 -60.83 52.39
C LEU A 274 34.23 -60.73 52.12
N ALA A 275 33.40 -61.53 52.81
CA ALA A 275 31.95 -61.48 52.68
C ALA A 275 31.36 -60.14 53.16
N SER A 276 31.89 -59.57 54.26
CA SER A 276 31.51 -58.25 54.74
C SER A 276 31.89 -57.16 53.75
N SER A 277 33.15 -57.11 53.30
CA SER A 277 33.62 -56.12 52.32
C SER A 277 32.84 -56.19 51.00
N PHE A 278 32.44 -57.40 50.60
CA PHE A 278 31.62 -57.62 49.40
C PHE A 278 30.18 -57.10 49.58
N ASN A 279 29.58 -57.28 50.76
CA ASN A 279 28.28 -56.70 51.10
C ASN A 279 28.34 -55.16 51.18
N ASP A 280 29.42 -54.59 51.74
CA ASP A 280 29.63 -53.14 51.81
C ASP A 280 29.80 -52.51 50.41
N MET A 281 30.52 -53.21 49.51
CA MET A 281 30.63 -52.83 48.10
C MET A 281 29.26 -52.85 47.42
N LYS A 282 28.48 -53.91 47.62
CA LYS A 282 27.11 -54.02 47.08
C LYS A 282 26.22 -52.87 47.57
N GLU A 283 26.25 -52.58 48.86
CA GLU A 283 25.46 -51.51 49.47
C GLU A 283 25.86 -50.13 48.94
N SER A 284 27.15 -49.89 48.71
CA SER A 284 27.65 -48.67 48.08
C SER A 284 27.15 -48.51 46.64
N ILE A 285 27.21 -49.58 45.82
CA ILE A 285 26.71 -49.58 44.44
C ILE A 285 25.19 -49.36 44.42
N GLN A 286 24.44 -50.01 45.32
CA GLN A 286 23.00 -49.89 45.41
C GLN A 286 22.57 -48.49 45.85
N THR A 287 23.25 -47.92 46.85
CA THR A 287 23.00 -46.56 47.34
C THR A 287 23.26 -45.55 46.22
N MET A 288 24.43 -45.62 45.56
CA MET A 288 24.74 -44.77 44.41
C MET A 288 23.69 -44.88 43.30
N SER A 289 23.29 -46.10 42.92
CA SER A 289 22.29 -46.32 41.86
C SER A 289 20.93 -45.71 42.22
N ASN A 290 20.50 -45.83 43.48
CA ASN A 290 19.25 -45.23 43.96
C ASN A 290 19.32 -43.69 43.95
N GLU A 291 20.39 -43.12 44.48
CA GLU A 291 20.64 -41.66 44.51
C GLU A 291 20.65 -41.08 43.08
N THR A 292 21.36 -41.71 42.15
CA THR A 292 21.36 -41.28 40.74
C THR A 292 19.98 -41.42 40.10
N SER A 293 19.25 -42.51 40.36
CA SER A 293 17.90 -42.73 39.81
C SER A 293 16.91 -41.68 40.31
N GLN A 294 16.98 -41.33 41.59
CA GLN A 294 16.16 -40.28 42.17
C GLN A 294 16.48 -38.92 41.54
N MET A 295 17.76 -38.56 41.43
CA MET A 295 18.17 -37.30 40.82
C MET A 295 17.73 -37.18 39.36
N VAL A 296 17.84 -38.27 38.58
CA VAL A 296 17.33 -38.29 37.19
C VAL A 296 15.82 -38.09 37.15
N SER A 297 15.08 -38.68 38.09
CA SER A 297 13.62 -38.46 38.19
C SER A 297 13.29 -37.01 38.53
N GLU A 298 13.99 -36.41 39.49
CA GLU A 298 13.79 -35.02 39.91
C GLU A 298 14.16 -34.04 38.79
N ALA A 299 15.25 -34.28 38.07
CA ALA A 299 15.66 -33.50 36.91
C ALA A 299 14.63 -33.59 35.78
N ARG A 300 14.07 -34.78 35.51
CA ARG A 300 12.98 -34.97 34.53
C ARG A 300 11.72 -34.19 34.92
N ASP A 301 11.45 -34.08 36.22
CA ASP A 301 10.32 -33.31 36.75
C ASP A 301 10.63 -31.80 36.86
N GLY A 302 11.80 -31.35 36.37
CA GLY A 302 12.20 -29.94 36.33
C GLY A 302 12.77 -29.38 37.65
N LYS A 303 13.01 -30.24 38.65
CA LYS A 303 13.58 -29.86 39.96
C LYS A 303 15.11 -29.86 39.90
N LEU A 304 15.67 -28.84 39.25
CA LEU A 304 17.13 -28.71 39.03
C LEU A 304 17.91 -28.21 40.25
N ASP A 305 17.22 -27.93 41.36
CA ASP A 305 17.78 -27.59 42.66
C ASP A 305 18.06 -28.81 43.55
N ALA A 306 17.52 -29.98 43.21
CA ALA A 306 17.67 -31.19 43.99
C ALA A 306 19.09 -31.78 43.91
N ARG A 307 19.56 -32.40 45.01
CA ARG A 307 20.92 -32.94 45.15
C ARG A 307 20.89 -34.29 45.85
N ALA A 308 21.67 -35.23 45.34
CA ALA A 308 21.85 -36.54 45.95
C ALA A 308 22.80 -36.46 47.16
N ASP A 309 22.53 -37.29 48.17
CA ASP A 309 23.33 -37.35 49.39
C ASP A 309 24.59 -38.20 49.20
N SER A 310 25.76 -37.56 49.26
CA SER A 310 27.06 -38.21 49.11
C SER A 310 27.69 -38.66 50.45
N SER A 311 27.05 -38.35 51.60
CA SER A 311 27.62 -38.58 52.93
C SER A 311 27.83 -40.06 53.28
N ARG A 312 27.01 -40.94 52.69
CA ARG A 312 27.02 -42.40 52.91
C ARG A 312 27.95 -43.17 51.98
N LEU A 313 28.61 -42.47 51.05
CA LEU A 313 29.48 -43.06 50.03
C LEU A 313 30.93 -42.64 50.26
N GLN A 314 31.87 -43.46 49.78
CA GLN A 314 33.31 -43.23 49.89
C GLN A 314 34.01 -43.49 48.56
N GLY A 315 35.20 -42.90 48.39
CA GLY A 315 36.03 -43.09 47.19
C GLY A 315 35.32 -42.66 45.91
N CYS A 316 35.44 -43.48 44.86
CA CYS A 316 34.91 -43.17 43.53
C CYS A 316 33.38 -43.03 43.49
N TYR A 317 32.64 -43.74 44.36
CA TYR A 317 31.18 -43.65 44.41
C TYR A 317 30.71 -42.27 44.88
N ARG A 318 31.41 -41.70 45.88
CA ARG A 318 31.16 -40.35 46.37
C ARG A 318 31.48 -39.31 45.29
N GLU A 319 32.64 -39.45 44.66
CA GLU A 319 33.09 -38.55 43.59
C GLU A 319 32.10 -38.53 42.42
N LEU A 320 31.52 -39.68 42.05
CA LEU A 320 30.51 -39.73 40.99
C LEU A 320 29.24 -38.98 41.36
N ILE A 321 28.73 -39.12 42.59
CA ILE A 321 27.55 -38.38 43.06
C ILE A 321 27.83 -36.87 43.11
N GLU A 322 29.01 -36.46 43.60
CA GLU A 322 29.42 -35.05 43.62
C GLU A 322 29.50 -34.48 42.19
N LYS A 323 30.13 -35.20 41.25
CA LYS A 323 30.17 -34.81 39.83
C LYS A 323 28.78 -34.75 39.19
N THR A 324 27.86 -35.64 39.57
CA THR A 324 26.48 -35.62 39.09
C THR A 324 25.72 -34.41 39.64
N ASN A 325 25.93 -34.07 40.92
CA ASN A 325 25.41 -32.85 41.53
C ASN A 325 25.94 -31.57 40.84
N ASP A 326 27.24 -31.53 40.50
CA ASP A 326 27.86 -30.43 39.75
C ASP A 326 27.26 -30.31 38.35
N LEU A 327 27.01 -31.44 37.68
CA LEU A 327 26.34 -31.47 36.38
C LEU A 327 24.94 -30.85 36.49
N VAL A 328 24.10 -31.29 37.43
CA VAL A 328 22.75 -30.72 37.60
C VAL A 328 22.81 -29.23 37.93
N LYS A 329 23.78 -28.79 38.73
CA LYS A 329 24.01 -27.37 39.03
C LYS A 329 24.34 -26.55 37.77
N ALA A 330 25.21 -27.08 36.91
CA ALA A 330 25.61 -26.40 35.67
C ALA A 330 24.43 -26.16 34.70
N PHE A 331 23.39 -26.99 34.75
CA PHE A 331 22.14 -26.76 34.01
C PHE A 331 21.13 -25.90 34.79
N GLY A 332 21.06 -26.05 36.11
CA GLY A 332 20.07 -25.38 36.95
C GLY A 332 20.26 -23.86 37.05
N GLU A 333 21.51 -23.39 37.18
CA GLU A 333 21.81 -21.95 37.33
C GLU A 333 21.36 -21.13 36.10
N PRO A 334 21.77 -21.46 34.85
CA PRO A 334 21.31 -20.72 33.67
C PRO A 334 19.79 -20.77 33.48
N VAL A 335 19.16 -21.92 33.70
CA VAL A 335 17.70 -22.07 33.53
C VAL A 335 16.93 -21.23 34.55
N SER A 336 17.41 -21.16 35.80
CA SER A 336 16.81 -20.31 36.82
C SER A 336 16.91 -18.83 36.45
N GLU A 337 18.07 -18.37 35.97
CA GLU A 337 18.24 -16.97 35.57
C GLU A 337 17.37 -16.61 34.36
N ILE A 338 17.23 -17.51 33.37
CA ILE A 338 16.30 -17.32 32.25
C ILE A 338 14.88 -17.10 32.76
N ARG A 339 14.41 -17.97 33.68
CA ARG A 339 13.07 -17.85 34.26
C ARG A 339 12.89 -16.48 34.93
N ASP A 340 13.85 -16.09 35.76
CA ASP A 340 13.75 -14.85 36.54
C ASP A 340 13.83 -13.61 35.62
N CYS A 341 14.67 -13.65 34.58
CA CYS A 341 14.75 -12.63 33.55
C CYS A 341 13.43 -12.50 32.78
N MET A 342 12.87 -13.62 32.31
CA MET A 342 11.60 -13.64 31.56
C MET A 342 10.42 -13.22 32.45
N GLN A 343 10.44 -13.52 33.74
CA GLN A 343 9.43 -13.05 34.68
C GLN A 343 9.47 -11.53 34.87
N GLN A 344 10.67 -10.94 34.95
CA GLN A 344 10.82 -9.48 34.98
C GLN A 344 10.32 -8.82 33.70
N VAL A 345 10.67 -9.39 32.54
CA VAL A 345 10.18 -8.92 31.23
C VAL A 345 8.66 -9.01 31.14
N ALA A 346 8.06 -10.11 31.60
CA ALA A 346 6.61 -10.27 31.66
C ALA A 346 5.93 -9.29 32.62
N SER A 347 6.62 -8.85 33.68
CA SER A 347 6.15 -7.79 34.58
C SER A 347 6.35 -6.37 34.02
N GLY A 348 6.86 -6.23 32.79
CA GLY A 348 7.11 -4.96 32.13
C GLY A 348 8.50 -4.36 32.38
N ASN A 349 9.35 -5.02 33.15
CA ASN A 349 10.74 -4.61 33.33
C ASN A 349 11.60 -5.11 32.16
N LEU A 350 11.65 -4.31 31.10
CA LEU A 350 12.47 -4.57 29.91
C LEU A 350 13.97 -4.26 30.11
N THR A 351 14.40 -3.84 31.30
CA THR A 351 15.82 -3.63 31.61
C THR A 351 16.51 -4.92 32.08
N ALA A 352 15.74 -5.95 32.41
CA ALA A 352 16.29 -7.24 32.81
C ALA A 352 17.14 -7.87 31.71
N ARG A 353 18.28 -8.46 32.06
CA ARG A 353 19.19 -9.11 31.12
C ARG A 353 19.77 -10.36 31.75
N MET A 354 20.15 -11.31 30.92
CA MET A 354 21.02 -12.43 31.30
C MET A 354 22.42 -11.85 31.55
N SER A 355 22.88 -11.92 32.81
CA SER A 355 24.13 -11.32 33.30
C SER A 355 25.13 -12.35 33.86
N GLY A 356 24.70 -13.61 34.02
CA GLY A 356 25.58 -14.71 34.43
C GLY A 356 26.75 -14.97 33.47
N SER A 357 27.79 -15.63 33.98
CA SER A 357 28.93 -16.06 33.18
C SER A 357 28.67 -17.46 32.63
N TYR A 358 28.44 -17.55 31.32
CA TYR A 358 28.09 -18.79 30.65
C TYR A 358 29.17 -19.24 29.67
N SER A 359 29.14 -20.51 29.26
CA SER A 359 30.02 -21.06 28.24
C SER A 359 29.24 -21.97 27.29
N GLY A 360 29.73 -22.13 26.06
CA GLY A 360 29.07 -22.95 25.03
C GLY A 360 27.64 -22.47 24.73
N ASP A 361 26.71 -23.42 24.65
CA ASP A 361 25.34 -23.18 24.21
C ASP A 361 24.57 -22.22 25.14
N PHE A 362 24.82 -22.26 26.45
CA PHE A 362 24.19 -21.32 27.39
C PHE A 362 24.60 -19.87 27.16
N ASN A 363 25.85 -19.65 26.71
CA ASN A 363 26.30 -18.31 26.34
C ASN A 363 25.58 -17.81 25.09
N SER A 364 25.45 -18.68 24.07
CA SER A 364 24.69 -18.37 22.85
C SER A 364 23.22 -18.06 23.16
N LEU A 365 22.61 -18.81 24.09
CA LEU A 365 21.24 -18.57 24.54
C LEU A 365 21.10 -17.24 25.28
N ALA A 366 22.01 -16.92 26.21
CA ALA A 366 22.01 -15.65 26.92
C ALA A 366 22.15 -14.45 25.96
N HIS A 367 23.03 -14.55 24.95
CA HIS A 367 23.17 -13.54 23.91
C HIS A 367 21.89 -13.38 23.10
N SER A 368 21.26 -14.49 22.71
CA SER A 368 20.01 -14.48 21.93
C SER A 368 18.87 -13.83 22.70
N ILE A 369 18.73 -14.15 24.00
CA ILE A 369 17.76 -13.52 24.89
C ILE A 369 18.04 -12.02 25.01
N ASN A 370 19.27 -11.62 25.32
CA ASN A 370 19.63 -10.21 25.46
C ASN A 370 19.44 -9.42 24.15
N ALA A 371 19.74 -10.02 23.00
CA ALA A 371 19.50 -9.41 21.69
C ALA A 371 18.01 -9.20 21.44
N ALA A 372 17.16 -10.19 21.75
CA ALA A 372 15.72 -10.04 21.66
C ALA A 372 15.19 -8.93 22.58
N LEU A 373 15.68 -8.85 23.82
CA LEU A 373 15.30 -7.81 24.77
C LEU A 373 15.75 -6.41 24.35
N ASN A 374 16.95 -6.28 23.76
CA ASN A 374 17.40 -5.02 23.16
C ASN A 374 16.53 -4.60 21.98
N GLN A 375 16.10 -5.55 21.14
CA GLN A 375 15.19 -5.24 20.03
C GLN A 375 13.84 -4.74 20.53
N ILE A 376 13.30 -5.35 21.59
CA ILE A 376 12.05 -4.91 22.22
C ILE A 376 12.23 -3.51 22.82
N ASP A 377 13.31 -3.26 23.56
CA ASP A 377 13.62 -1.96 24.17
C ASP A 377 13.74 -0.83 23.13
N ASN A 378 14.44 -1.08 22.02
CA ASN A 378 14.53 -0.15 20.89
C ASN A 378 13.14 0.11 20.28
N THR A 379 12.34 -0.94 20.08
CA THR A 379 11.00 -0.82 19.51
C THR A 379 10.08 0.02 20.40
N ILE A 380 10.12 -0.18 21.73
CA ILE A 380 9.33 0.63 22.67
C ILE A 380 9.82 2.08 22.71
N SER A 381 11.12 2.32 22.61
CA SER A 381 11.68 3.67 22.50
C SER A 381 11.20 4.38 21.23
N ASP A 382 11.22 3.71 20.08
CA ASP A 382 10.70 4.26 18.81
C ASP A 382 9.20 4.56 18.88
N VAL A 383 8.42 3.66 19.52
CA VAL A 383 6.99 3.90 19.78
C VAL A 383 6.81 5.13 20.66
N SER A 384 7.60 5.30 21.72
CA SER A 384 7.53 6.46 22.61
C SER A 384 7.90 7.77 21.92
N LEU A 385 8.89 7.76 21.02
CA LEU A 385 9.23 8.93 20.21
C LEU A 385 8.11 9.28 19.23
N THR A 386 7.55 8.26 18.59
CA THR A 386 6.45 8.41 17.63
C THR A 386 5.18 8.95 18.29
N THR A 387 4.83 8.48 19.49
CA THR A 387 3.67 9.01 20.23
C THR A 387 3.88 10.49 20.60
N GLY A 388 5.11 10.91 20.92
CA GLY A 388 5.47 12.31 21.10
C GLY A 388 5.26 13.16 19.83
N HIS A 389 5.64 12.63 18.66
CA HIS A 389 5.39 13.28 17.37
C HIS A 389 3.89 13.42 17.08
N VAL A 390 3.11 12.36 17.34
CA VAL A 390 1.64 12.37 17.17
C VAL A 390 0.99 13.40 18.10
N ALA A 391 1.41 13.48 19.36
CA ALA A 391 0.91 14.47 20.31
C ALA A 391 1.18 15.91 19.83
N LYS A 392 2.39 16.17 19.33
CA LYS A 392 2.75 17.47 18.76
C LYS A 392 1.90 17.81 17.53
N ALA A 393 1.78 16.88 16.58
CA ALA A 393 0.98 17.06 15.38
C ALA A 393 -0.51 17.32 15.69
N SER A 394 -1.06 16.60 16.68
CA SER A 394 -2.44 16.81 17.15
C SER A 394 -2.63 18.25 17.69
N ASN A 395 -1.67 18.77 18.44
CA ASN A 395 -1.72 20.13 18.95
C ASN A 395 -1.60 21.19 17.83
N ASP A 396 -0.79 20.93 16.81
CA ASP A 396 -0.67 21.82 15.64
C ASP A 396 -1.98 21.82 14.81
N VAL A 397 -2.62 20.66 14.64
CA VAL A 397 -3.95 20.55 14.02
C VAL A 397 -4.99 21.31 14.83
N HIS A 398 -5.00 21.18 16.16
CA HIS A 398 -5.93 21.92 17.02
C HIS A 398 -5.80 23.44 16.83
N ARG A 399 -4.56 23.97 16.80
CA ARG A 399 -4.32 25.40 16.51
C ARG A 399 -4.76 25.81 15.12
N SER A 400 -4.48 25.00 14.11
CA SER A 400 -4.90 25.29 12.73
C SER A 400 -6.42 25.32 12.61
N SER A 401 -7.13 24.40 13.27
CA SER A 401 -8.60 24.39 13.31
C SER A 401 -9.17 25.63 13.99
N GLN A 402 -8.54 26.11 15.05
CA GLN A 402 -8.92 27.37 15.71
C GLN A 402 -8.79 28.56 14.75
N ASN A 403 -7.65 28.68 14.06
CA ASN A 403 -7.41 29.75 13.09
C ASN A 403 -8.40 29.70 11.92
N ILE A 404 -8.75 28.50 11.43
CA ILE A 404 -9.75 28.33 10.37
C ILE A 404 -11.13 28.76 10.87
N ALA A 405 -11.51 28.42 12.10
CA ALA A 405 -12.78 28.84 12.67
C ALA A 405 -12.88 30.38 12.80
N GLU A 406 -11.80 31.02 13.25
CA GLU A 406 -11.71 32.49 13.31
C GLU A 406 -11.80 33.11 11.91
N GLY A 407 -11.01 32.63 10.95
CA GLY A 407 -11.05 33.12 9.56
C GLY A 407 -12.39 32.89 8.86
N SER A 408 -13.09 31.78 9.18
CA SER A 408 -14.44 31.52 8.67
C SER A 408 -15.46 32.50 9.23
N THR A 409 -15.30 32.91 10.50
CA THR A 409 -16.16 33.93 11.13
C THR A 409 -15.92 35.30 10.50
N GLU A 410 -14.66 35.64 10.21
CA GLU A 410 -14.30 36.89 9.52
C GLU A 410 -14.85 36.90 8.08
N GLN A 411 -14.75 35.80 7.34
CA GLN A 411 -15.37 35.65 6.02
C GLN A 411 -16.90 35.79 6.06
N ALA A 412 -17.56 35.24 7.08
CA ALA A 412 -19.01 35.40 7.25
C ALA A 412 -19.39 36.87 7.42
N SER A 413 -18.63 37.63 8.22
CA SER A 413 -18.82 39.08 8.38
C SER A 413 -18.65 39.85 7.07
N SER A 414 -17.60 39.55 6.29
CA SER A 414 -17.41 40.17 4.97
C SER A 414 -18.55 39.83 3.99
N LEU A 415 -19.11 38.62 4.07
CA LEU A 415 -20.27 38.24 3.26
C LEU A 415 -21.55 38.98 3.68
N GLU A 416 -21.75 39.23 4.97
CA GLU A 416 -22.85 40.08 5.45
C GLU A 416 -22.71 41.52 4.94
N GLU A 417 -21.49 42.07 4.92
CA GLU A 417 -21.22 43.41 4.37
C GLU A 417 -21.46 43.49 2.86
N ILE A 418 -21.04 42.45 2.11
CA ILE A 418 -21.32 42.34 0.67
C ILE A 418 -22.83 42.23 0.43
N ALA A 419 -23.55 41.43 1.21
CA ALA A 419 -24.99 41.29 1.08
C ALA A 419 -25.71 42.62 1.30
N SER A 420 -25.33 43.36 2.35
CA SER A 420 -25.84 44.72 2.62
C SER A 420 -25.54 45.67 1.46
N SER A 421 -24.32 45.65 0.92
CA SER A 421 -23.93 46.47 -0.23
C SER A 421 -24.71 46.12 -1.50
N LEU A 422 -25.05 44.83 -1.70
CA LEU A 422 -25.88 44.37 -2.80
C LEU A 422 -27.35 44.82 -2.64
N GLU A 423 -27.89 44.80 -1.42
CA GLU A 423 -29.23 45.35 -1.14
C GLU A 423 -29.29 46.85 -1.46
N GLU A 424 -28.28 47.62 -1.04
CA GLU A 424 -28.17 49.04 -1.35
C GLU A 424 -28.05 49.29 -2.87
N MET A 425 -27.21 48.52 -3.57
CA MET A 425 -27.05 48.60 -5.03
C MET A 425 -28.35 48.28 -5.77
N THR A 426 -29.10 47.27 -5.31
CA THR A 426 -30.41 46.91 -5.88
C THR A 426 -31.41 48.05 -5.71
N SER A 427 -31.44 48.68 -4.52
CA SER A 427 -32.27 49.85 -4.25
C SER A 427 -31.90 51.03 -5.17
N MET A 428 -30.60 51.31 -5.34
CA MET A 428 -30.10 52.36 -6.23
C MET A 428 -30.45 52.11 -7.70
N THR A 429 -30.36 50.86 -8.16
CA THR A 429 -30.71 50.47 -9.54
C THR A 429 -32.21 50.63 -9.79
N LYS A 430 -33.04 50.26 -8.82
CA LYS A 430 -34.49 50.50 -8.86
C LYS A 430 -34.81 52.00 -8.92
N HIS A 431 -34.17 52.81 -8.07
CA HIS A 431 -34.33 54.26 -8.10
C HIS A 431 -33.88 54.88 -9.43
N ALA A 432 -32.79 54.39 -10.03
CA ALA A 432 -32.34 54.84 -11.35
C ALA A 432 -33.38 54.54 -12.44
N SER A 433 -33.98 53.34 -12.42
CA SER A 433 -35.06 52.97 -13.35
C SER A 433 -36.32 53.84 -13.17
N GLU A 434 -36.71 54.13 -11.93
CA GLU A 434 -37.84 55.02 -11.62
C GLU A 434 -37.58 56.45 -12.12
N ASN A 435 -36.40 57.00 -11.82
CA ASN A 435 -35.98 58.33 -12.28
C ASN A 435 -35.92 58.42 -13.81
N ALA A 436 -35.41 57.39 -14.49
CA ALA A 436 -35.42 57.31 -15.95
C ALA A 436 -36.87 57.33 -16.47
N THR A 437 -37.77 56.53 -15.88
CA THR A 437 -39.18 56.54 -16.27
C THR A 437 -39.82 57.92 -16.10
N GLN A 438 -39.49 58.64 -15.02
CA GLN A 438 -39.99 60.00 -14.79
C GLN A 438 -39.40 61.03 -15.77
N ALA A 439 -38.10 60.95 -16.06
CA ALA A 439 -37.45 61.79 -17.06
C ALA A 439 -38.07 61.59 -18.46
N LYS A 440 -38.47 60.35 -18.79
CA LYS A 440 -39.16 60.01 -20.03
C LYS A 440 -40.50 60.74 -20.17
N LEU A 441 -41.29 60.73 -19.10
CA LEU A 441 -42.56 61.46 -19.05
C LEU A 441 -42.35 62.97 -19.24
N LEU A 442 -41.37 63.55 -18.57
CA LEU A 442 -41.07 64.98 -18.69
C LEU A 442 -40.56 65.36 -20.10
N ALA A 443 -39.74 64.51 -20.72
CA ALA A 443 -39.30 64.70 -22.09
C ALA A 443 -40.48 64.65 -23.08
N LYS A 444 -41.44 63.76 -22.85
CA LYS A 444 -42.69 63.69 -23.63
C LYS A 444 -43.53 64.96 -23.47
N GLU A 445 -43.76 65.43 -22.24
CA GLU A 445 -44.49 66.67 -21.97
C GLU A 445 -43.83 67.89 -22.62
N THR A 446 -42.49 67.97 -22.55
CA THR A 446 -41.70 69.04 -23.18
C THR A 446 -41.90 69.02 -24.71
N ARG A 447 -41.93 67.83 -25.31
CA ARG A 447 -42.17 67.66 -26.75
C ARG A 447 -43.57 68.12 -27.14
N GLU A 448 -44.59 67.71 -26.39
CA GLU A 448 -45.98 68.13 -26.62
C GLU A 448 -46.15 69.65 -26.49
N ALA A 449 -45.52 70.27 -25.49
CA ALA A 449 -45.53 71.71 -25.30
C ALA A 449 -44.82 72.46 -26.45
N ALA A 450 -43.65 71.97 -26.87
CA ALA A 450 -42.89 72.57 -27.98
C ALA A 450 -43.63 72.44 -29.33
N ASP A 451 -44.28 71.31 -29.59
CA ASP A 451 -45.09 71.09 -30.80
C ASP A 451 -46.32 72.02 -30.86
N SER A 452 -47.02 72.15 -29.72
CA SER A 452 -48.11 73.11 -29.56
C SER A 452 -47.63 74.55 -29.79
N GLY A 453 -46.46 74.90 -29.22
CA GLY A 453 -45.80 76.18 -29.44
C GLY A 453 -45.48 76.42 -30.92
N LYS A 454 -44.97 75.42 -31.64
CA LYS A 454 -44.64 75.51 -33.06
C LYS A 454 -45.90 75.74 -33.90
N THR A 455 -46.98 75.04 -33.57
CA THR A 455 -48.29 75.22 -34.20
C THR A 455 -48.85 76.62 -33.95
N ALA A 456 -48.69 77.16 -32.74
CA ALA A 456 -49.06 78.54 -32.42
C ALA A 456 -48.22 79.58 -33.20
N MET A 457 -46.91 79.38 -33.31
CA MET A 457 -46.01 80.25 -34.11
C MET A 457 -46.35 80.21 -35.60
N THR A 458 -46.74 79.06 -36.13
CA THR A 458 -47.19 78.93 -37.53
C THR A 458 -48.43 79.78 -37.78
N ARG A 459 -49.45 79.66 -36.91
CA ARG A 459 -50.65 80.51 -36.96
C ARG A 459 -50.33 82.00 -36.79
N MET A 460 -49.36 82.34 -35.95
CA MET A 460 -48.90 83.72 -35.76
C MET A 460 -48.24 84.27 -37.03
N SER A 461 -47.36 83.50 -37.66
CA SER A 461 -46.72 83.86 -38.93
C SER A 461 -47.75 84.10 -40.02
N GLU A 462 -48.76 83.23 -40.16
CA GLU A 462 -49.85 83.40 -41.11
C GLU A 462 -50.68 84.67 -40.83
N ALA A 463 -50.94 84.98 -39.56
CA ALA A 463 -51.69 86.18 -39.17
C ALA A 463 -50.89 87.47 -39.47
N ILE A 464 -49.59 87.50 -39.17
CA ILE A 464 -48.72 88.65 -39.47
C ILE A 464 -48.54 88.82 -40.98
N GLU A 465 -48.46 87.72 -41.75
CA GLU A 465 -48.40 87.79 -43.21
C GLU A 465 -49.68 88.38 -43.81
N LYS A 466 -50.86 88.06 -43.25
CA LYS A 466 -52.11 88.75 -43.60
C LYS A 466 -52.09 90.24 -43.23
N ILE A 467 -51.53 90.61 -42.08
CA ILE A 467 -51.36 92.02 -41.68
C ILE A 467 -50.47 92.74 -42.70
N LYS A 468 -49.32 92.16 -43.05
CA LYS A 468 -48.40 92.70 -44.05
C LYS A 468 -49.11 92.94 -45.39
N SER A 469 -49.81 91.93 -45.90
CA SER A 469 -50.57 92.05 -47.15
C SER A 469 -51.64 93.14 -47.07
N SER A 470 -52.32 93.28 -45.92
CA SER A 470 -53.32 94.34 -45.71
C SER A 470 -52.67 95.72 -45.67
N SER A 471 -51.50 95.87 -45.04
CA SER A 471 -50.74 97.13 -44.99
C SER A 471 -50.20 97.51 -46.37
N ASP A 472 -49.71 96.55 -47.16
CA ASP A 472 -49.31 96.79 -48.56
C ASP A 472 -50.47 97.33 -49.41
N GLU A 473 -51.68 96.80 -49.20
CA GLU A 473 -52.88 97.27 -49.89
C GLU A 473 -53.30 98.67 -49.42
N GLN A 474 -53.23 98.95 -48.11
CA GLN A 474 -53.43 100.29 -47.56
C GLN A 474 -52.43 101.30 -48.12
N ALA A 475 -51.16 100.92 -48.30
CA ALA A 475 -50.13 101.78 -48.88
C ALA A 475 -50.50 102.23 -50.31
N LYS A 476 -51.07 101.32 -51.12
CA LYS A 476 -51.56 101.65 -52.48
C LYS A 476 -52.72 102.64 -52.44
N ILE A 477 -53.66 102.45 -51.50
CA ILE A 477 -54.79 103.38 -51.31
C ILE A 477 -54.27 104.76 -50.92
N VAL A 478 -53.33 104.85 -49.98
CA VAL A 478 -52.77 106.14 -49.54
C VAL A 478 -51.99 106.85 -50.65
N ARG A 479 -51.25 106.12 -51.49
CA ARG A 479 -50.63 106.72 -52.70
C ARG A 479 -51.69 107.31 -53.64
N THR A 480 -52.79 106.59 -53.85
CA THR A 480 -53.92 107.08 -54.66
C THR A 480 -54.53 108.35 -54.03
N ILE A 481 -54.63 108.44 -52.70
CA ILE A 481 -55.09 109.64 -52.00
C ILE A 481 -54.11 110.82 -52.18
N ASP A 482 -52.79 110.60 -52.10
CA ASP A 482 -51.78 111.64 -52.36
C ASP A 482 -51.86 112.16 -53.81
N GLU A 483 -52.06 111.26 -54.78
CA GLU A 483 -52.29 111.62 -56.19
C GLU A 483 -53.57 112.46 -56.38
N ILE A 484 -54.68 112.08 -55.73
CA ILE A 484 -55.93 112.86 -55.76
C ILE A 484 -55.71 114.23 -55.12
N ALA A 485 -55.01 114.31 -53.99
CA ALA A 485 -54.68 115.56 -53.32
C ALA A 485 -53.81 116.47 -54.21
N PHE A 486 -52.82 115.90 -54.90
CA PHE A 486 -51.98 116.61 -55.87
C PHE A 486 -52.79 117.14 -57.07
N GLN A 487 -53.65 116.32 -57.66
CA GLN A 487 -54.56 116.76 -58.73
C GLN A 487 -55.51 117.86 -58.27
N THR A 488 -56.05 117.75 -57.05
CA THR A 488 -56.93 118.75 -56.45
C THR A 488 -56.20 120.08 -56.22
N ASN A 489 -54.93 120.03 -55.80
CA ASN A 489 -54.07 121.21 -55.64
C ASN A 489 -53.79 121.91 -56.99
N LEU A 490 -53.59 121.14 -58.07
CA LEU A 490 -53.43 121.71 -59.43
C LEU A 490 -54.73 122.33 -59.97
N LEU A 491 -55.88 121.67 -59.74
CA LEU A 491 -57.19 122.21 -60.11
C LEU A 491 -57.48 123.51 -59.35
N ALA A 492 -57.17 123.55 -58.05
CA ALA A 492 -57.31 124.73 -57.22
C ALA A 492 -56.38 125.88 -57.67
N LEU A 493 -55.13 125.57 -58.05
CA LEU A 493 -54.20 126.54 -58.62
C LEU A 493 -54.74 127.13 -59.93
N ASN A 494 -55.25 126.28 -60.84
CA ASN A 494 -55.88 126.74 -62.08
C ASN A 494 -57.10 127.63 -61.80
N ALA A 495 -57.94 127.25 -60.83
CA ALA A 495 -59.09 128.05 -60.41
C ALA A 495 -58.68 129.40 -59.79
N ALA A 496 -57.61 129.44 -58.98
CA ALA A 496 -57.07 130.68 -58.40
C ALA A 496 -56.51 131.63 -59.48
N VAL A 497 -55.83 131.08 -60.49
CA VAL A 497 -55.33 131.86 -61.64
C VAL A 497 -56.49 132.45 -62.45
N GLU A 498 -57.52 131.67 -62.75
CA GLU A 498 -58.68 132.15 -63.52
C GLU A 498 -59.50 133.17 -62.71
N ALA A 499 -59.58 133.00 -61.37
CA ALA A 499 -60.19 133.98 -60.47
C ALA A 499 -59.39 135.30 -60.41
N ALA A 500 -58.06 135.26 -60.43
CA ALA A 500 -57.21 136.45 -60.53
C ALA A 500 -57.36 137.18 -61.87
N ARG A 501 -57.60 136.41 -62.95
CA ARG A 501 -57.86 136.93 -64.31
C ARG A 501 -59.20 137.66 -64.42
N ALA A 502 -60.19 137.29 -63.60
CA ALA A 502 -61.53 137.87 -63.56
C ALA A 502 -61.66 139.17 -62.72
N GLY A 503 -60.57 139.67 -62.12
CA GLY A 503 -60.54 140.96 -61.42
C GLY A 503 -61.50 141.06 -60.21
N GLU A 504 -62.22 142.18 -60.07
CA GLU A 504 -63.17 142.44 -58.96
C GLU A 504 -64.27 141.36 -58.82
N ALA A 505 -64.70 140.73 -59.93
CA ALA A 505 -65.76 139.70 -59.91
C ALA A 505 -65.27 138.32 -59.42
N GLY A 506 -63.96 138.06 -59.46
CA GLY A 506 -63.35 136.78 -59.09
C GLY A 506 -62.99 136.64 -57.61
N LYS A 507 -63.13 137.70 -56.81
CA LYS A 507 -62.67 137.75 -55.41
C LYS A 507 -63.23 136.62 -54.54
N GLY A 508 -64.52 136.30 -54.66
CA GLY A 508 -65.15 135.20 -53.92
C GLY A 508 -64.65 133.81 -54.35
N PHE A 509 -64.45 133.60 -55.66
CA PHE A 509 -63.91 132.36 -56.21
C PHE A 509 -62.43 132.15 -55.87
N ALA A 510 -61.64 133.23 -55.82
CA ALA A 510 -60.24 133.17 -55.41
C ALA A 510 -60.08 132.67 -53.97
N VAL A 511 -60.96 133.09 -53.05
CA VAL A 511 -60.96 132.62 -51.65
C VAL A 511 -61.30 131.13 -51.57
N VAL A 512 -62.32 130.67 -52.31
CA VAL A 512 -62.68 129.24 -52.36
C VAL A 512 -61.55 128.41 -52.98
N ALA A 513 -60.91 128.89 -54.05
CA ALA A 513 -59.79 128.21 -54.68
C ALA A 513 -58.58 128.10 -53.75
N GLU A 514 -58.23 129.15 -52.98
CA GLU A 514 -57.15 129.09 -51.99
C GLU A 514 -57.49 128.14 -50.83
N GLU A 515 -58.76 128.10 -50.38
CA GLU A 515 -59.19 127.17 -49.33
C GLU A 515 -59.16 125.71 -49.80
N VAL A 516 -59.58 125.43 -51.04
CA VAL A 516 -59.47 124.09 -51.66
C VAL A 516 -58.00 123.71 -51.86
N ARG A 517 -57.14 124.67 -52.23
CA ARG A 517 -55.69 124.45 -52.36
C ARG A 517 -55.07 124.10 -51.01
N SER A 518 -55.39 124.85 -49.97
CA SER A 518 -54.96 124.61 -48.59
C SER A 518 -55.44 123.23 -48.09
N LEU A 519 -56.69 122.86 -48.34
CA LEU A 519 -57.24 121.54 -47.99
C LEU A 519 -56.53 120.40 -48.73
N ALA A 520 -56.24 120.59 -50.02
CA ALA A 520 -55.49 119.63 -50.84
C ALA A 520 -54.05 119.45 -50.35
N GLN A 521 -53.36 120.54 -49.98
CA GLN A 521 -52.03 120.49 -49.37
C GLN A 521 -52.05 119.74 -48.03
N ARG A 522 -53.02 120.05 -47.15
CA ARG A 522 -53.21 119.34 -45.87
C ARG A 522 -53.54 117.85 -46.08
N SER A 523 -54.31 117.53 -47.11
CA SER A 523 -54.64 116.14 -47.46
C SER A 523 -53.44 115.38 -47.98
N ALA A 524 -52.60 116.00 -48.82
CA ALA A 524 -51.34 115.42 -49.29
C ALA A 524 -50.35 115.20 -48.13
N GLU A 525 -50.24 116.17 -47.21
CA GLU A 525 -49.40 116.05 -46.01
C GLU A 525 -49.89 114.91 -45.09
N ALA A 526 -51.21 114.83 -44.85
CA ALA A 526 -51.80 113.74 -44.08
C ALA A 526 -51.62 112.37 -44.77
N ALA A 527 -51.76 112.30 -46.10
CA ALA A 527 -51.53 111.09 -46.87
C ALA A 527 -50.07 110.65 -46.78
N ARG A 528 -49.09 111.54 -46.97
CA ARG A 528 -47.65 111.22 -46.80
C ARG A 528 -47.32 110.77 -45.38
N THR A 529 -47.90 111.42 -44.38
CA THR A 529 -47.71 111.02 -42.97
C THR A 529 -48.27 109.61 -42.72
N THR A 530 -49.46 109.31 -43.27
CA THR A 530 -50.07 107.98 -43.19
C THR A 530 -49.26 106.94 -43.96
N ALA A 531 -48.73 107.28 -45.14
CA ALA A 531 -47.86 106.41 -45.93
C ALA A 531 -46.61 106.01 -45.14
N SER A 532 -45.97 106.98 -44.48
CA SER A 532 -44.82 106.71 -43.60
C SER A 532 -45.17 105.76 -42.44
N MET A 533 -46.33 105.93 -41.80
CA MET A 533 -46.80 105.00 -40.74
C MET A 533 -47.11 103.60 -41.28
N ILE A 534 -47.67 103.49 -42.49
CA ILE A 534 -47.94 102.21 -43.15
C ILE A 534 -46.63 101.51 -43.53
N ASP A 535 -45.66 102.23 -44.10
CA ASP A 535 -44.35 101.68 -44.43
C ASP A 535 -43.66 101.12 -43.17
N SER A 536 -43.72 101.85 -42.05
CA SER A 536 -43.24 101.38 -40.75
C SER A 536 -44.01 100.13 -40.25
N SER A 537 -45.31 100.03 -40.54
CA SER A 537 -46.13 98.85 -40.22
C SER A 537 -45.79 97.62 -41.08
N VAL A 538 -45.49 97.83 -42.36
CA VAL A 538 -45.01 96.79 -43.29
C VAL A 538 -43.64 96.28 -42.87
N GLU A 539 -42.74 97.19 -42.48
CA GLU A 539 -41.42 96.85 -41.95
C GLU A 539 -41.55 96.04 -40.65
N SER A 540 -42.34 96.52 -39.68
CA SER A 540 -42.59 95.84 -38.40
C SER A 540 -43.23 94.45 -38.61
N SER A 541 -44.15 94.31 -39.57
CA SER A 541 -44.78 93.02 -39.89
C SER A 541 -43.78 92.07 -40.55
N THR A 542 -42.90 92.57 -41.44
CA THR A 542 -41.84 91.76 -42.05
C THR A 542 -40.86 91.25 -40.99
N GLN A 543 -40.45 92.12 -40.06
CA GLN A 543 -39.64 91.73 -38.91
C GLN A 543 -40.37 90.70 -38.03
N GLY A 544 -41.67 90.89 -37.77
CA GLY A 544 -42.49 89.95 -37.01
C GLY A 544 -42.59 88.55 -37.63
N VAL A 545 -42.73 88.46 -38.96
CA VAL A 545 -42.68 87.16 -39.68
C VAL A 545 -41.29 86.51 -39.53
N SER A 546 -40.21 87.29 -39.64
CA SER A 546 -38.85 86.77 -39.48
C SER A 546 -38.62 86.21 -38.07
N ILE A 547 -39.00 86.97 -37.03
CA ILE A 547 -38.89 86.53 -35.63
C ILE A 547 -39.74 85.28 -35.38
N SER A 548 -40.97 85.22 -35.93
CA SER A 548 -41.83 84.04 -35.80
C SER A 548 -41.18 82.78 -36.39
N LYS A 549 -40.48 82.91 -37.53
CA LYS A 549 -39.74 81.81 -38.15
C LYS A 549 -38.54 81.38 -37.32
N GLU A 550 -37.81 82.31 -36.72
CA GLU A 550 -36.67 82.03 -35.84
C GLU A 550 -37.11 81.29 -34.56
N VAL A 551 -38.21 81.74 -33.94
CA VAL A 551 -38.80 81.06 -32.77
C VAL A 551 -39.30 79.66 -33.15
N ALA A 552 -39.94 79.51 -34.32
CA ALA A 552 -40.37 78.20 -34.81
C ALA A 552 -39.19 77.24 -35.03
N ALA A 553 -38.07 77.72 -35.59
CA ALA A 553 -36.85 76.93 -35.75
C ALA A 553 -36.24 76.53 -34.39
N SER A 554 -36.30 77.42 -33.39
CA SER A 554 -35.85 77.13 -32.03
C SER A 554 -36.71 76.05 -31.36
N LEU A 555 -38.03 76.08 -31.57
CA LEU A 555 -38.95 75.03 -31.10
C LEU A 555 -38.67 73.68 -31.79
N ASP A 556 -38.30 73.68 -33.07
CA ASP A 556 -37.85 72.46 -33.77
C ASP A 556 -36.55 71.88 -33.17
N GLN A 557 -35.61 72.72 -32.75
CA GLN A 557 -34.42 72.26 -32.03
C GLN A 557 -34.77 71.65 -30.67
N ILE A 558 -35.74 72.24 -29.95
CA ILE A 558 -36.24 71.70 -28.67
C ILE A 558 -36.91 70.34 -28.90
N LEU A 559 -37.75 70.19 -29.92
CA LEU A 559 -38.40 68.92 -30.28
C LEU A 559 -37.37 67.81 -30.54
N ASN A 560 -36.35 68.11 -31.36
CA ASN A 560 -35.28 67.17 -31.66
C ASN A 560 -34.46 66.81 -30.41
N SER A 561 -34.21 67.77 -29.51
CA SER A 561 -33.48 67.53 -28.27
C SER A 561 -34.29 66.68 -27.29
N ALA A 562 -35.59 66.97 -27.15
CA ALA A 562 -36.51 66.19 -26.32
C ALA A 562 -36.67 64.75 -26.83
N GLN A 563 -36.61 64.53 -28.15
CA GLN A 563 -36.59 63.19 -28.74
C GLN A 563 -35.31 62.43 -28.35
N LYS A 564 -34.13 63.05 -28.51
CA LYS A 564 -32.86 62.43 -28.09
C LYS A 564 -32.83 62.10 -26.60
N THR A 565 -33.37 62.97 -25.76
CA THR A 565 -33.49 62.71 -24.32
C THR A 565 -34.39 61.51 -24.03
N ASP A 566 -35.53 61.39 -24.72
CA ASP A 566 -36.44 60.24 -24.59
C ASP A 566 -35.77 58.92 -25.00
N ASP A 567 -35.00 58.93 -26.09
CA ASP A 567 -34.26 57.74 -26.56
C ASP A 567 -33.17 57.33 -25.55
N LEU A 568 -32.34 58.27 -25.08
CA LEU A 568 -31.29 57.99 -24.09
C LEU A 568 -31.85 57.50 -22.75
N VAL A 569 -32.96 58.09 -22.31
CA VAL A 569 -33.63 57.69 -21.07
C VAL A 569 -34.27 56.31 -21.22
N ALA A 570 -34.76 55.95 -22.41
CA ALA A 570 -35.25 54.61 -22.68
C ALA A 570 -34.13 53.55 -22.62
N GLU A 571 -32.93 53.87 -23.11
CA GLU A 571 -31.75 53.01 -22.97
C GLU A 571 -31.35 52.82 -21.50
N ILE A 572 -31.33 53.90 -20.70
CA ILE A 572 -31.04 53.83 -19.25
C ILE A 572 -32.07 52.96 -18.53
N ALA A 573 -33.37 53.17 -18.80
CA ALA A 573 -34.43 52.38 -18.17
C ALA A 573 -34.34 50.89 -18.54
N ALA A 574 -33.97 50.57 -19.78
CA ALA A 574 -33.75 49.19 -20.21
C ALA A 574 -32.54 48.56 -19.51
N ALA A 575 -31.40 49.28 -19.46
CA ALA A 575 -30.18 48.80 -18.82
C ALA A 575 -30.36 48.61 -17.30
N SER A 576 -31.01 49.54 -16.60
CA SER A 576 -31.30 49.41 -15.18
C SER A 576 -32.26 48.25 -14.88
N LYS A 577 -33.17 47.91 -15.81
CA LYS A 577 -34.09 46.77 -15.66
C LYS A 577 -33.42 45.41 -15.91
N GLU A 578 -32.35 45.37 -16.71
CA GLU A 578 -31.51 44.16 -16.84
C GLU A 578 -30.59 43.97 -15.62
N GLN A 579 -30.22 45.06 -14.94
CA GLN A 579 -29.34 45.05 -13.78
C GLN A 579 -30.06 44.84 -12.44
N SER A 580 -31.40 44.92 -12.40
CA SER A 580 -32.25 44.62 -11.24
C SER A 580 -32.82 43.22 -11.31
#